data_AF-A0A099RZK0-F1
#
_entry.id   AF-A0A099RZK0-F1
#
_cell.length_a   1.000
_cell.length_b   1.000
_cell.length_c   1.000
_cell.angle_alpha   90.00
_cell.angle_beta   90.00
_cell.angle_gamma   90.00
#
_symmetry.space_group_name_H-M   'P 1'
#
loop_
_entity.id
_entity.type
_entity.pdbx_description
1 polymer ?
#
loop_
_entity_poly.entity_id
_entity_poly.type
_entity_poly.pdbx_seq_one_letter_code
_entity_poly.pdbx_strand_id
1 'polypeptide(L)'
;MENIAFWLLLTITLAITAIIIKIRKYKLMDFIMAISLVGASAIIDKLLSSQFQLYYYVDYDNKLIYSSIYDLLIYPCYGIMFSVFMPGSRKYKSAAYYILSWTVFLTFVEAIVVYPFHIVIYTGWWIFPYSPIFYVVGLTITYIYYQIVENKFAS
;
A
#
# COMPACT_ATOMS: atom_id res chain seq x y z
N MET A 1 -3.03 -24.71 -6.56
CA MET A 1 -4.14 -23.73 -6.41
C MET A 1 -3.77 -22.59 -5.45
N GLU A 2 -2.76 -22.77 -4.59
CA GLU A 2 -2.38 -21.83 -3.53
C GLU A 2 -1.97 -20.43 -4.03
N ASN A 3 -1.44 -20.30 -5.25
CA ASN A 3 -0.94 -19.00 -5.74
C ASN A 3 -2.00 -18.21 -6.54
N ILE A 4 -3.17 -18.80 -6.82
CA ILE A 4 -4.22 -18.17 -7.63
C ILE A 4 -4.73 -16.90 -6.96
N ALA A 5 -4.87 -16.93 -5.62
CA ALA A 5 -5.34 -15.78 -4.86
C ALA A 5 -4.40 -14.56 -4.99
N PHE A 6 -3.08 -14.78 -4.98
CA PHE A 6 -2.09 -13.72 -5.20
C PHE A 6 -2.28 -13.08 -6.59
N TRP A 7 -2.36 -13.89 -7.64
CA TRP A 7 -2.52 -13.40 -9.01
C TRP A 7 -3.86 -12.71 -9.24
N LEU A 8 -4.93 -13.18 -8.59
CA LEU A 8 -6.23 -12.51 -8.60
C LEU A 8 -6.16 -11.14 -7.91
N LEU A 9 -5.55 -11.07 -6.71
CA LEU A 9 -5.36 -9.80 -6.00
C LEU A 9 -4.56 -8.81 -6.84
N LEU A 10 -3.47 -9.27 -7.46
CA LEU A 10 -2.65 -8.45 -8.36
C LEU A 10 -3.50 -7.93 -9.53
N THR A 11 -4.20 -8.81 -10.23
CA THR A 11 -4.99 -8.46 -11.41
C THR A 11 -6.12 -7.49 -11.09
N ILE A 12 -6.84 -7.72 -9.98
CA ILE A 12 -7.92 -6.85 -9.51
C ILE A 12 -7.36 -5.48 -9.14
N THR A 13 -6.26 -5.44 -8.38
CA THR A 13 -5.61 -4.19 -7.96
C THR A 13 -5.15 -3.37 -9.16
N LEU A 14 -4.53 -4.02 -10.16
CA LEU A 14 -4.13 -3.37 -11.42
C LEU A 14 -5.34 -2.85 -12.20
N ALA A 15 -6.40 -3.65 -12.33
CA ALA A 15 -7.61 -3.28 -13.07
C ALA A 15 -8.31 -2.07 -12.42
N ILE A 16 -8.50 -2.09 -11.10
CA ILE A 16 -9.07 -0.96 -10.35
C ILE A 16 -8.21 0.30 -10.53
N THR A 17 -6.90 0.16 -10.42
CA THR A 17 -5.97 1.30 -10.58
C THR A 17 -6.02 1.87 -11.99
N ALA A 18 -6.05 1.03 -13.02
CA ALA A 18 -6.21 1.46 -14.42
C ALA A 18 -7.54 2.21 -14.65
N ILE A 19 -8.64 1.73 -14.05
CA ILE A 19 -9.94 2.40 -14.09
C ILE A 19 -9.85 3.78 -13.41
N ILE A 20 -9.22 3.87 -12.24
CA ILE A 20 -9.05 5.13 -11.51
C ILE A 20 -8.22 6.13 -12.33
N ILE A 21 -7.11 5.69 -12.91
CA ILE A 21 -6.26 6.52 -13.79
C ILE A 21 -7.04 7.02 -15.00
N LYS A 22 -7.94 6.21 -15.58
CA LYS A 22 -8.77 6.63 -16.71
C LYS A 22 -9.84 7.65 -16.31
N ILE A 23 -10.44 7.51 -15.13
CA ILE A 23 -11.52 8.38 -14.65
C ILE A 23 -10.98 9.70 -14.08
N ARG A 24 -9.79 9.69 -13.50
CA ARG A 24 -9.19 10.84 -12.80
C ARG A 24 -8.01 11.40 -13.57
N LYS A 25 -7.84 12.72 -13.51
CA LYS A 25 -6.67 13.38 -14.10
C LYS A 25 -5.44 13.08 -13.24
N TYR A 26 -4.62 12.15 -13.68
CA TYR A 26 -3.34 11.82 -13.06
C TYR A 26 -2.35 12.97 -13.23
N LYS A 27 -1.82 13.48 -12.12
CA LYS A 27 -0.86 14.60 -12.12
C LYS A 27 0.57 14.07 -11.97
N LEU A 28 1.56 14.88 -12.33
CA LEU A 28 2.96 14.57 -12.08
C LEU A 28 3.23 14.27 -10.59
N MET A 29 2.51 14.92 -9.68
CA MET A 29 2.61 14.66 -8.24
C MET A 29 2.21 13.22 -7.89
N ASP A 30 1.15 12.69 -8.50
CA ASP A 30 0.72 11.30 -8.26
C ASP A 30 1.80 10.30 -8.70
N PHE A 31 2.53 10.62 -9.77
CA PHE A 31 3.66 9.82 -10.25
C PHE A 31 4.86 9.84 -9.27
N ILE A 32 5.24 11.04 -8.81
CA ILE A 32 6.31 11.21 -7.82
C ILE A 32 5.96 10.44 -6.54
N MET A 33 4.71 10.56 -6.09
CA MET A 33 4.22 9.84 -4.91
C MET A 33 4.28 8.33 -5.11
N ALA A 34 3.84 7.82 -6.26
CA ALA A 34 3.89 6.39 -6.55
C ALA A 34 5.31 5.84 -6.48
N ILE A 35 6.29 6.50 -7.11
CA ILE A 35 7.69 6.06 -7.09
C ILE A 35 8.28 6.13 -5.67
N SER A 36 8.08 7.24 -4.97
CA SER A 36 8.60 7.41 -3.61
C SER A 36 8.02 6.36 -2.66
N LEU A 37 6.73 6.03 -2.82
CA LEU A 37 6.07 5.02 -2.01
C LEU A 37 6.59 3.62 -2.32
N VAL A 38 6.81 3.26 -3.60
CA VAL A 38 7.44 1.98 -3.97
C VAL A 38 8.78 1.81 -3.31
N GLY A 39 9.65 2.83 -3.38
CA GLY A 39 10.97 2.77 -2.77
C GLY A 39 10.89 2.59 -1.26
N ALA A 40 10.08 3.41 -0.59
CA ALA A 40 9.91 3.33 0.87
C ALA A 40 9.28 1.99 1.30
N SER A 41 8.22 1.53 0.62
CA SER A 41 7.52 0.30 0.94
C SER A 41 8.41 -0.92 0.71
N ALA A 42 9.19 -0.96 -0.37
CA ALA A 42 10.11 -2.06 -0.63
C ALA A 42 11.20 -2.15 0.45
N ILE A 43 11.76 -1.01 0.88
CA ILE A 43 12.76 -1.00 1.98
C ILE A 43 12.14 -1.54 3.26
N ILE A 44 10.96 -1.04 3.63
CA ILE A 44 10.29 -1.48 4.86
C ILE A 44 9.87 -2.95 4.76
N ASP A 45 9.35 -3.39 3.61
CA ASP A 45 8.99 -4.79 3.38
C ASP A 45 10.20 -5.70 3.60
N LYS A 46 11.36 -5.39 2.98
CA LYS A 46 12.56 -6.21 3.18
C LYS A 46 13.05 -6.21 4.63
N LEU A 47 12.90 -5.10 5.35
CA LEU A 47 13.21 -5.08 6.78
C LEU A 47 12.27 -6.02 7.56
N LEU A 48 10.96 -5.94 7.35
CA LEU A 48 9.99 -6.76 8.08
C LEU A 48 10.04 -8.24 7.68
N SER A 49 10.13 -8.53 6.38
CA SER A 49 10.05 -9.88 5.82
C SER A 49 11.39 -10.62 5.84
N SER A 50 12.49 -9.96 5.48
CA SER A 50 13.81 -10.59 5.37
C SER A 50 14.62 -10.48 6.66
N GLN A 51 14.70 -9.28 7.26
CA GLN A 51 15.54 -9.06 8.44
C GLN A 51 14.86 -9.53 9.72
N PHE A 52 13.60 -9.14 9.93
CA PHE A 52 12.85 -9.52 11.14
C PHE A 52 12.03 -10.80 11.00
N GLN A 53 11.93 -11.35 9.78
CA GLN A 53 11.21 -12.59 9.49
C GLN A 53 9.78 -12.62 10.05
N LEU A 54 9.08 -11.48 9.97
CA LEU A 54 7.75 -11.32 10.57
C LEU A 54 6.63 -11.87 9.68
N TYR A 55 6.87 -11.94 8.37
CA TYR A 55 6.00 -12.58 7.39
C TYR A 55 6.77 -12.91 6.10
N TYR A 56 6.18 -13.73 5.23
CA TYR A 56 6.65 -13.97 3.86
C TYR A 56 5.46 -14.11 2.89
N TYR A 57 5.71 -13.99 1.59
CA TYR A 57 4.65 -14.02 0.58
C TYR A 57 4.51 -15.40 -0.03
N VAL A 58 3.26 -15.91 -0.07
CA VAL A 58 2.81 -17.14 -0.75
C VAL A 58 3.52 -18.43 -0.31
N ASP A 59 4.82 -18.53 -0.55
CA ASP A 59 5.66 -19.68 -0.28
C ASP A 59 7.06 -19.22 0.14
N TYR A 60 7.69 -19.96 1.05
CA TYR A 60 8.99 -19.62 1.60
C TYR A 60 10.11 -19.71 0.55
N ASP A 61 10.05 -20.71 -0.34
CA ASP A 61 11.07 -20.94 -1.36
C ASP A 61 11.05 -19.85 -2.44
N ASN A 62 9.86 -19.34 -2.74
CA ASN A 62 9.63 -18.31 -3.78
C ASN A 62 9.36 -16.92 -3.21
N LYS A 63 9.57 -16.70 -1.90
CA LYS A 63 9.21 -15.46 -1.19
C LYS A 63 9.80 -14.19 -1.81
N LEU A 64 11.00 -14.27 -2.39
CA LEU A 64 11.66 -13.15 -3.04
C LEU A 64 10.93 -12.70 -4.31
N ILE A 65 10.47 -13.66 -5.12
CA ILE A 65 9.74 -13.38 -6.36
C ILE A 65 8.41 -12.72 -6.01
N TYR A 66 7.64 -13.32 -5.10
CA TYR A 66 6.33 -12.81 -4.73
C TYR A 66 6.38 -11.46 -4.02
N SER A 67 7.31 -11.26 -3.08
CA SER A 67 7.53 -9.94 -2.45
C SER A 67 7.93 -8.89 -3.47
N SER A 68 8.89 -9.17 -4.36
CA SER A 68 9.30 -8.21 -5.39
C SER A 68 8.17 -7.84 -6.35
N ILE A 69 7.31 -8.80 -6.75
CA ILE A 69 6.13 -8.50 -7.57
C ILE A 69 5.14 -7.62 -6.79
N TYR A 70 4.91 -7.93 -5.51
CA TYR A 70 4.04 -7.14 -4.65
C TYR A 70 4.56 -5.70 -4.49
N ASP A 71 5.87 -5.57 -4.25
CA ASP A 71 6.57 -4.29 -4.10
C ASP A 71 6.49 -3.43 -5.35
N LEU A 72 6.68 -4.03 -6.53
CA LEU A 72 6.77 -3.32 -7.80
C LEU A 72 5.42 -3.01 -8.43
N LEU A 73 4.38 -3.80 -8.13
CA LEU A 73 3.08 -3.68 -8.80
C LEU A 73 1.94 -3.30 -7.85
N ILE A 74 1.83 -3.93 -6.68
CA ILE A 74 0.70 -3.72 -5.77
C ILE A 74 0.87 -2.46 -4.92
N TYR A 75 2.03 -2.27 -4.27
CA TYR A 75 2.29 -1.05 -3.51
C TYR A 75 2.17 0.26 -4.32
N PRO A 76 2.70 0.38 -5.56
CA PRO A 76 2.47 1.59 -6.37
C PRO A 76 1.00 1.80 -6.69
N CYS A 77 0.24 0.73 -6.94
CA CYS A 77 -1.19 0.83 -7.16
C CYS A 77 -1.91 1.41 -5.93
N TYR A 78 -1.60 0.92 -4.73
CA TYR A 78 -2.12 1.53 -3.50
C TYR A 78 -1.68 2.98 -3.32
N GLY A 79 -0.43 3.30 -3.64
CA GLY A 79 0.07 4.68 -3.60
C GLY A 79 -0.71 5.61 -4.54
N ILE A 80 -0.96 5.18 -5.77
CA ILE A 80 -1.76 5.92 -6.76
C ILE A 80 -3.21 6.08 -6.30
N MET A 81 -3.84 4.99 -5.88
CA MET A 81 -5.22 5.04 -5.37
C MET A 81 -5.31 5.98 -4.16
N PHE A 82 -4.33 5.95 -3.27
CA PHE A 82 -4.28 6.82 -2.11
C PHE A 82 -4.06 8.30 -2.49
N SER A 83 -3.15 8.61 -3.43
CA SER A 83 -2.82 9.99 -3.81
C SER A 83 -3.96 10.66 -4.60
N VAL A 84 -4.58 9.95 -5.53
CA VAL A 84 -5.62 10.48 -6.42
C VAL A 84 -6.87 10.95 -5.67
N PHE A 85 -7.19 10.31 -4.55
CA PHE A 85 -8.33 10.69 -3.70
C PHE A 85 -7.91 11.49 -2.45
N MET A 86 -6.65 11.89 -2.35
CA MET A 86 -6.14 12.61 -1.18
C MET A 86 -6.82 13.97 -1.04
N PRO A 87 -7.33 14.33 0.16
CA PRO A 87 -7.85 15.67 0.39
C PRO A 87 -6.72 16.70 0.40
N GLY A 88 -6.96 17.86 -0.21
CA GLY A 88 -5.97 18.93 -0.28
C GLY A 88 -5.61 19.56 1.09
N SER A 89 -4.49 20.29 1.09
CA SER A 89 -3.79 20.87 2.25
C SER A 89 -4.63 21.55 3.34
N ARG A 90 -5.77 22.16 2.97
CA ARG A 90 -6.60 22.94 3.90
C ARG A 90 -7.65 22.12 4.65
N LYS A 91 -7.72 20.80 4.45
CA LYS A 91 -8.80 19.95 4.98
C LYS A 91 -8.30 18.90 5.97
N TYR A 92 -7.59 19.32 7.03
CA TYR A 92 -7.00 18.41 8.03
C TYR A 92 -7.98 17.39 8.65
N LYS A 93 -9.20 17.80 9.00
CA LYS A 93 -10.23 16.85 9.50
C LYS A 93 -10.58 15.80 8.44
N SER A 94 -10.72 16.22 7.18
CA SER A 94 -10.96 15.32 6.06
C SER A 94 -9.78 14.37 5.84
N ALA A 95 -8.54 14.83 6.05
CA ALA A 95 -7.34 14.00 5.94
C ALA A 95 -7.28 12.93 7.02
N ALA A 96 -7.61 13.27 8.27
CA ALA A 96 -7.67 12.29 9.36
C ALA A 96 -8.71 11.20 9.09
N TYR A 97 -9.93 11.57 8.70
CA TYR A 97 -10.95 10.58 8.32
C TYR A 97 -10.54 9.74 7.11
N TYR A 98 -9.85 10.35 6.15
CA TYR A 98 -9.35 9.66 4.96
C TYR A 98 -8.28 8.61 5.32
N ILE A 99 -7.29 8.97 6.14
CA ILE A 99 -6.25 8.06 6.63
C ILE A 99 -6.88 6.93 7.45
N LEU A 100 -7.80 7.23 8.36
CA LEU A 100 -8.48 6.21 9.15
C LEU A 100 -9.32 5.27 8.27
N SER A 101 -10.02 5.80 7.27
CA SER A 101 -10.80 4.97 6.33
C SER A 101 -9.90 4.02 5.55
N TRP A 102 -8.75 4.51 5.07
CA TRP A 102 -7.76 3.68 4.39
C TRP A 102 -7.12 2.65 5.31
N THR A 103 -6.83 3.02 6.56
CA THR A 103 -6.30 2.10 7.57
C THR A 103 -7.27 0.95 7.81
N VAL A 104 -8.56 1.27 8.02
CA VAL A 104 -9.61 0.26 8.21
C VAL A 104 -9.74 -0.61 6.97
N PHE A 105 -9.77 0.00 5.77
CA PHE A 105 -9.85 -0.73 4.51
C PHE A 105 -8.68 -1.70 4.31
N LEU A 106 -7.43 -1.24 4.47
CA LEU A 106 -6.25 -2.08 4.30
C LEU A 106 -6.19 -3.19 5.34
N THR A 107 -6.48 -2.88 6.61
CA THR A 107 -6.56 -3.90 7.67
C THR A 107 -7.64 -4.93 7.36
N PHE A 108 -8.79 -4.50 6.83
CA PHE A 108 -9.88 -5.41 6.47
C PHE A 108 -9.48 -6.30 5.28
N VAL A 109 -8.90 -5.74 4.23
CA VAL A 109 -8.36 -6.51 3.10
C VAL A 109 -7.31 -7.50 3.58
N GLU A 110 -6.45 -7.09 4.50
CA GLU A 110 -5.42 -7.96 5.06
C GLU A 110 -6.03 -9.13 5.85
N ALA A 111 -6.96 -8.85 6.75
CA ALA A 111 -7.57 -9.84 7.62
C ALA A 111 -8.51 -10.82 6.88
N ILE A 112 -9.19 -10.37 5.83
CA ILE A 112 -10.23 -11.16 5.14
C ILE A 112 -9.74 -11.76 3.82
N VAL A 113 -8.80 -11.11 3.14
CA VAL A 113 -8.29 -11.56 1.84
C VAL A 113 -6.85 -12.04 1.95
N VAL A 114 -5.94 -11.23 2.47
CA VAL A 114 -4.51 -11.56 2.42
C VAL A 114 -4.19 -12.76 3.31
N TYR A 115 -4.67 -12.74 4.55
CA TYR A 115 -4.38 -13.78 5.53
C TYR A 115 -5.07 -15.11 5.26
N PRO A 116 -6.40 -15.18 5.06
CA PRO A 116 -7.09 -16.47 4.90
C PRO A 116 -6.70 -17.19 3.59
N PHE A 117 -6.34 -16.44 2.56
CA PHE A 117 -5.92 -16.98 1.28
C PHE A 117 -4.40 -17.16 1.15
N HIS A 118 -3.65 -17.04 2.26
CA HIS A 118 -2.20 -17.30 2.33
C HIS A 118 -1.40 -16.48 1.30
N ILE A 119 -1.85 -15.27 0.97
CA ILE A 119 -1.12 -14.34 0.10
C ILE A 119 0.12 -13.83 0.84
N VAL A 120 -0.05 -13.51 2.12
CA VAL A 120 1.03 -13.24 3.08
C VAL A 120 0.85 -14.20 4.25
N ILE A 121 1.91 -14.92 4.58
CA ILE A 121 1.97 -15.86 5.69
C ILE A 121 2.72 -15.20 6.83
N TYR A 122 2.01 -14.99 7.93
CA TYR A 122 2.50 -14.27 9.10
C TYR A 122 3.15 -15.25 10.09
N THR A 123 4.39 -14.97 10.46
CA THR A 123 5.21 -15.82 11.36
C THR A 123 5.41 -15.16 12.72
N GLY A 124 5.59 -13.84 12.73
CA GLY A 124 5.75 -13.03 13.94
C GLY A 124 4.92 -11.74 13.95
N TRP A 125 4.29 -11.40 12.83
CA TRP A 125 3.45 -10.21 12.71
C TRP A 125 1.98 -10.52 13.01
N TRP A 126 1.39 -9.73 13.90
CA TRP A 126 0.00 -9.85 14.29
C TRP A 126 -0.81 -8.79 13.56
N ILE A 127 -1.76 -9.22 12.72
CA ILE A 127 -2.60 -8.30 11.94
C ILE A 127 -3.26 -7.26 12.85
N PHE A 128 -3.74 -7.69 14.02
CA PHE A 128 -4.16 -6.79 15.08
C PHE A 128 -3.26 -6.97 16.31
N PRO A 129 -2.67 -5.89 16.87
CA PRO A 129 -2.87 -4.48 16.54
C PRO A 129 -1.85 -3.89 15.55
N TYR A 130 -0.87 -4.67 15.05
CA TYR A 130 0.29 -4.09 14.39
C TYR A 130 -0.01 -3.52 13.01
N SER A 131 -0.84 -4.17 12.18
CA SER A 131 -1.15 -3.65 10.84
C SER A 131 -1.88 -2.29 10.89
N PRO A 132 -2.94 -2.08 11.70
CA PRO A 132 -3.54 -0.76 11.86
C PRO A 132 -2.55 0.32 12.27
N ILE A 133 -1.68 0.04 13.25
CA ILE A 133 -0.66 1.00 13.71
C ILE A 133 0.28 1.35 12.56
N PHE A 134 0.76 0.33 11.85
CA PHE A 134 1.66 0.50 10.72
C PHE A 134 1.02 1.31 9.59
N TYR A 135 -0.23 1.01 9.22
CA TYR A 135 -0.96 1.76 8.20
C TYR A 135 -1.21 3.21 8.61
N VAL A 136 -1.64 3.48 9.86
CA VAL A 136 -1.83 4.86 10.32
C VAL A 136 -0.53 5.65 10.19
N VAL A 137 0.58 5.09 10.66
CA VAL A 137 1.90 5.76 10.59
C VAL A 137 2.32 5.98 9.14
N GLY A 138 2.31 4.92 8.32
CA GLY A 138 2.73 4.97 6.92
C GLY A 138 1.88 5.93 6.08
N LEU A 139 0.55 5.88 6.20
CA LEU A 139 -0.37 6.77 5.48
C LEU A 139 -0.26 8.22 5.96
N THR A 140 0.02 8.45 7.25
CA THR A 140 0.25 9.80 7.78
C THR A 140 1.55 10.39 7.21
N ILE A 141 2.64 9.62 7.20
CA ILE A 141 3.91 10.05 6.58
C ILE A 141 3.70 10.33 5.10
N THR A 142 2.97 9.45 4.40
CA THR A 142 2.62 9.62 2.99
C THR A 142 1.83 10.89 2.74
N TYR A 143 0.84 11.18 3.58
CA TYR A 143 0.05 12.41 3.49
C TYR A 143 0.93 13.64 3.70
N ILE A 144 1.76 13.67 4.74
CA ILE A 144 2.68 14.79 5.01
C ILE A 144 3.63 15.00 3.82
N TYR A 145 4.19 13.92 3.29
CA TYR A 145 5.07 13.99 2.12
C TYR A 145 4.35 14.54 0.89
N TYR A 146 3.12 14.08 0.61
CA TYR A 146 2.27 14.63 -0.45
C TYR A 146 2.08 16.14 -0.28
N GLN A 147 1.78 16.61 0.93
CA GLN A 147 1.58 18.04 1.20
C GLN A 147 2.86 18.86 0.95
N ILE A 148 4.02 18.34 1.32
CA ILE A 148 5.31 18.99 1.05
C ILE A 148 5.56 19.10 -0.44
N VAL A 149 5.30 18.02 -1.19
CA VAL A 149 5.45 17.98 -2.64
C VAL A 149 4.46 18.94 -3.31
N GLU A 150 3.18 18.87 -2.94
CA GLU A 150 2.12 19.73 -3.50
C GLU A 150 2.44 21.22 -3.32
N ASN A 151 2.88 21.62 -2.12
CA ASN A 151 3.23 23.01 -1.84
C ASN A 151 4.46 23.49 -2.65
N LYS A 152 5.38 22.60 -3.01
CA LYS A 152 6.55 22.95 -3.84
C LYS A 152 6.25 23.08 -5.33
N PHE A 153 5.25 22.37 -5.83
CA PHE A 153 4.87 22.39 -7.25
C PHE A 153 3.65 23.29 -7.54
N ALA A 154 3.01 23.83 -6.50
CA ALA A 154 1.95 24.84 -6.62
C ALA A 154 2.47 26.30 -6.62
N SER A 155 3.77 26.50 -6.37
CA SER A 155 4.49 27.79 -6.51
C SER A 155 5.15 27.91 -7.87
#